data_AF-A0A6I4ZQ38-F1
#
_entry.id   AF-A0A6I4ZQ38-F1
#
_cell.length_a   1.000
_cell.length_b   1.000
_cell.length_c   1.000
_cell.angle_alpha   90.00
_cell.angle_beta   90.00
_cell.angle_gamma   90.00
#
_symmetry.space_group_name_H-M   'P 1'
#
loop_
_entity.id
_entity.type
_entity.pdbx_description
1 polymer ?
#
loop_
_entity_poly.entity_id
_entity_poly.type
_entity_poly.pdbx_seq_one_letter_code
_entity_poly.pdbx_strand_id
1 'polypeptide(L)'
;MSDFERARVIALNLLPGVGATSGESAVRQAAEIAVGAVASQSPDATVDLEALIRELEANVTVVIDGASTLVDDASDHEPWLPDRRASTEWNFTRRYQRFLKEQKGWALATLNQSDALTDEILGLLEDPGRPGRWDRRGMVVGEVQSGKTSNYIEMICKAADAGYKFIVVLTGMTNSLRAQAQLR
;
A
#
# COMPACT_ATOMS: atom_id res chain seq x y z
N MET A 1 16.19 -3.03 19.22
CA MET A 1 16.14 -2.40 17.90
C MET A 1 17.56 -1.93 17.60
N SER A 2 18.18 -2.41 16.53
CA SER A 2 19.54 -2.00 16.16
C SER A 2 19.55 -0.56 15.64
N ASP A 3 20.71 0.10 15.65
CA ASP A 3 20.84 1.44 15.07
C ASP A 3 20.56 1.45 13.57
N PHE A 4 20.86 0.34 12.90
CA PHE A 4 20.48 0.12 11.51
C PHE A 4 18.95 0.04 11.32
N GLU A 5 18.23 -0.70 12.18
CA GLU A 5 16.76 -0.74 12.16
C GLU A 5 16.15 0.63 12.44
N ARG A 6 16.72 1.40 13.37
CA ARG A 6 16.27 2.78 13.65
C ARG A 6 16.45 3.68 12.43
N ALA A 7 17.63 3.65 11.81
CA ALA A 7 17.91 4.42 10.59
C ALA A 7 16.94 4.02 9.46
N ARG A 8 16.70 2.72 9.28
CA ARG A 8 15.72 2.22 8.30
C ARG A 8 14.31 2.76 8.54
N VAL A 9 13.81 2.72 9.77
CA VAL A 9 12.47 3.25 10.09
C VAL A 9 12.40 4.76 9.82
N ILE A 10 13.44 5.52 10.17
CA ILE A 10 13.50 6.96 9.90
C ILE A 10 13.48 7.22 8.39
N ALA A 11 14.35 6.55 7.63
CA ALA A 11 14.44 6.72 6.18
C ALA A 11 13.11 6.40 5.47
N LEU A 12 12.45 5.29 5.83
CA LEU A 12 11.15 4.91 5.27
C LEU A 12 10.03 5.94 5.51
N ASN A 13 10.12 6.72 6.59
CA ASN A 13 9.16 7.79 6.87
C ASN A 13 9.49 9.09 6.12
N LEU A 14 10.74 9.26 5.66
CA LEU A 14 11.20 10.45 4.92
C LEU A 14 10.97 10.31 3.41
N LEU A 15 10.81 9.08 2.91
CA LEU A 15 10.56 8.85 1.50
C LEU A 15 9.22 9.48 1.07
N PRO A 16 9.21 10.28 -0.02
CA PRO A 16 8.00 10.90 -0.51
C PRO A 16 7.01 9.85 -1.05
N GLY A 17 5.72 10.22 -1.09
CA GLY A 17 4.70 9.48 -1.82
C GLY A 17 4.90 9.60 -3.33
N VAL A 18 4.28 8.69 -4.08
CA VAL A 18 4.41 8.58 -5.54
C VAL A 18 4.04 9.91 -6.22
N GLY A 19 4.88 10.35 -7.16
CA GLY A 19 4.69 11.56 -7.98
C GLY A 19 5.80 12.61 -7.89
N ALA A 20 6.60 12.60 -6.81
CA ALA A 20 7.80 13.44 -6.71
C ALA A 20 9.02 12.60 -7.10
N THR A 21 9.50 12.70 -8.35
CA THR A 21 10.83 12.26 -8.83
C THR A 21 11.62 11.40 -7.84
N SER A 22 11.17 10.15 -7.63
CA SER A 22 11.77 9.24 -6.64
C SER A 22 12.75 8.31 -7.35
N GLY A 23 13.65 8.91 -8.13
CA GLY A 23 14.85 8.23 -8.58
C GLY A 23 15.85 8.22 -7.43
N GLU A 24 16.61 7.13 -7.29
CA GLU A 24 17.88 6.93 -6.56
C GLU A 24 18.32 8.04 -5.56
N SER A 25 18.42 9.28 -6.04
CA SER A 25 18.57 10.53 -5.27
C SER A 25 17.67 10.64 -4.01
N ALA A 26 16.37 10.37 -4.10
CA ALA A 26 15.45 10.49 -2.95
C ALA A 26 15.75 9.45 -1.86
N VAL A 27 16.11 8.23 -2.28
CA VAL A 27 16.49 7.14 -1.37
C VAL A 27 17.79 7.46 -0.65
N ARG A 28 18.80 7.92 -1.40
CA ARG A 28 20.09 8.35 -0.82
C ARG A 28 19.90 9.50 0.17
N GLN A 29 19.11 10.51 -0.18
CA GLN A 29 18.83 11.65 0.71
C GLN A 29 18.14 11.21 2.01
N ALA A 30 17.12 10.35 1.91
CA ALA A 30 16.43 9.81 3.09
C ALA A 30 17.37 8.98 3.98
N ALA A 31 18.25 8.18 3.39
CA ALA A 31 19.24 7.38 4.11
C ALA A 31 20.28 8.26 4.83
N GLU A 32 20.81 9.29 4.18
CA GLU A 32 21.76 10.24 4.78
C GLU A 32 21.17 10.98 5.98
N ILE A 33 19.94 11.50 5.85
CA ILE A 33 19.23 12.17 6.95
C ILE A 33 19.02 11.19 8.11
N ALA A 34 18.63 9.95 7.81
CA ALA A 34 18.38 8.93 8.83
C ALA A 34 19.65 8.55 9.60
N VAL A 35 20.77 8.33 8.91
CA VAL A 35 22.07 8.05 9.53
C VAL A 35 22.51 9.22 10.41
N GLY A 36 22.38 10.47 9.91
CA GLY A 36 22.69 11.67 10.69
C GLY A 36 21.82 11.82 11.95
N ALA A 37 20.53 11.49 11.86
CA ALA A 37 19.59 11.51 12.99
C ALA A 37 19.87 10.43 14.04
N VAL A 38 20.40 9.27 13.63
CA VAL A 38 20.84 8.22 14.57
C VAL A 38 22.17 8.61 15.23
N ALA A 39 23.13 9.11 14.45
CA ALA A 39 24.44 9.56 14.95
C ALA A 39 24.33 10.71 15.98
N SER A 40 23.36 11.63 15.81
CA SER A 40 23.13 12.72 16.77
C SER A 40 22.57 12.24 18.11
N GLN A 41 21.85 11.12 18.13
CA GLN A 41 21.31 10.50 19.35
C GLN A 41 22.26 9.46 19.96
N SER A 42 23.18 8.92 19.15
CA SER A 42 24.06 7.82 19.51
C SER A 42 25.39 7.99 18.75
N PRO A 43 26.36 8.75 19.30
CA PRO A 43 27.60 9.09 18.60
C PRO A 43 28.48 7.89 18.22
N ASP A 44 28.36 6.79 18.95
CA ASP A 44 29.08 5.54 18.69
C ASP A 44 28.36 4.61 17.69
N ALA A 45 27.16 5.00 17.23
CA ALA A 45 26.39 4.21 16.28
C ALA A 45 27.07 4.18 14.91
N THR A 46 27.36 2.98 14.42
CA THR A 46 27.90 2.77 13.07
C THR A 46 26.81 2.17 12.20
N VAL A 47 26.24 2.98 11.31
CA VAL A 47 25.24 2.55 10.33
C VAL A 47 25.89 2.61 8.95
N ASP A 48 25.94 1.46 8.26
CA ASP A 48 26.41 1.40 6.88
C ASP A 48 25.37 2.02 5.94
N LEU A 49 25.69 3.22 5.43
CA LEU A 49 24.85 3.98 4.52
C LEU A 49 24.56 3.24 3.22
N GLU A 50 25.55 2.58 2.62
CA GLU A 50 25.39 1.90 1.33
C GLU A 50 24.63 0.58 1.47
N ALA A 51 24.71 -0.08 2.63
CA ALA A 51 23.82 -1.18 2.97
C ALA A 51 22.37 -0.70 3.15
N LEU A 52 22.17 0.44 3.82
CA LEU A 52 20.85 1.03 4.03
C LEU A 52 20.19 1.45 2.71
N ILE A 53 20.94 2.10 1.81
CA ILE A 53 20.44 2.51 0.48
C ILE A 53 19.99 1.28 -0.31
N ARG A 54 20.82 0.24 -0.40
CA ARG A 54 20.48 -0.99 -1.14
C ARG A 54 19.22 -1.66 -0.60
N GLU A 55 19.03 -1.66 0.72
CA GLU A 55 17.80 -2.21 1.31
C GLU A 55 16.58 -1.35 1.01
N LEU A 56 16.71 -0.03 1.05
CA LEU A 56 15.61 0.88 0.72
C LEU A 56 15.22 0.74 -0.76
N GLU A 57 16.18 0.71 -1.68
CA GLU A 57 15.93 0.53 -3.12
C GLU A 57 15.19 -0.78 -3.44
N ALA A 58 15.55 -1.87 -2.75
CA ALA A 58 14.86 -3.16 -2.90
C ALA A 58 13.40 -3.14 -2.42
N ASN A 59 13.06 -2.25 -1.49
CA ASN A 59 11.71 -2.15 -0.90
C ASN A 59 10.85 -1.05 -1.54
N VAL A 60 11.46 -0.03 -2.14
CA VAL A 60 10.79 1.11 -2.80
C VAL A 60 10.30 0.77 -4.21
N THR A 61 10.62 -0.41 -4.74
CA THR A 61 10.17 -0.84 -6.09
C THR A 61 8.64 -0.99 -6.21
N VAL A 62 7.88 -0.97 -5.12
CA VAL A 62 6.41 -1.01 -5.18
C VAL A 62 5.88 0.40 -5.42
N VAL A 63 5.70 0.75 -6.69
CA VAL A 63 5.01 1.97 -7.12
C VAL A 63 3.53 1.65 -7.29
N ILE A 64 2.68 2.32 -6.48
CA ILE A 64 1.26 2.43 -6.75
C ILE A 64 1.10 3.76 -7.46
N ASP A 65 0.96 3.77 -8.78
CA ASP A 65 0.73 5.02 -9.51
C ASP A 65 -0.67 5.58 -9.20
N GLY A 66 -0.89 6.87 -9.44
CA GLY A 66 -2.19 7.50 -9.29
C GLY A 66 -3.24 6.74 -10.10
N ALA A 67 -4.11 6.00 -9.43
CA ALA A 67 -5.18 5.30 -10.11
C ALA A 67 -6.23 6.30 -10.59
N SER A 68 -6.75 6.07 -11.79
CA SER A 68 -7.92 6.77 -12.29
C SER A 68 -9.11 5.81 -12.22
N THR A 69 -10.19 6.28 -11.59
CA THR A 69 -11.44 5.55 -11.50
C THR A 69 -12.40 6.08 -12.56
N LEU A 70 -12.96 5.17 -13.35
CA LEU A 70 -14.06 5.47 -14.27
C LEU A 70 -15.34 4.82 -13.74
N VAL A 71 -16.41 5.60 -13.67
CA VAL A 71 -17.72 5.16 -13.19
C VAL A 71 -18.73 5.40 -14.32
N ASP A 72 -19.43 4.33 -14.74
CA ASP A 72 -20.35 4.35 -15.88
C ASP A 72 -21.70 4.97 -15.52
N ASP A 73 -22.39 4.40 -14.52
CA ASP A 73 -23.64 4.91 -13.97
C ASP A 73 -23.62 4.87 -12.43
N ALA A 74 -23.87 6.02 -11.82
CA ALA A 74 -23.93 6.21 -10.37
C ALA A 74 -25.35 6.48 -9.86
N SER A 75 -26.38 6.38 -10.72
CA SER A 75 -27.75 6.78 -10.38
C SER A 75 -28.37 5.96 -9.24
N ASP A 76 -28.01 4.69 -9.09
CA ASP A 76 -28.43 3.81 -7.99
C ASP A 76 -27.35 3.60 -6.92
N HIS A 77 -26.26 4.37 -6.95
CA HIS A 77 -25.19 4.27 -5.95
C HIS A 77 -25.43 5.26 -4.81
N GLU A 78 -25.38 4.78 -3.56
CA GLU A 78 -25.52 5.61 -2.37
C GLU A 78 -24.14 5.75 -1.66
N PRO A 79 -23.53 6.94 -1.63
CA PRO A 79 -22.29 7.16 -0.91
C PRO A 79 -22.46 6.83 0.58
N TRP A 80 -21.64 5.90 1.08
CA TRP A 80 -21.83 5.32 2.43
C TRP A 80 -20.55 5.26 3.27
N LEU A 81 -19.39 5.11 2.61
CA LEU A 81 -18.14 4.84 3.30
C LEU A 81 -17.70 5.97 4.25
N PRO A 82 -17.83 7.28 3.91
CA PRO A 82 -17.43 8.35 4.83
C PRO A 82 -18.13 8.27 6.19
N ASP A 83 -19.44 8.00 6.20
CA ASP A 83 -20.24 7.90 7.43
C ASP A 83 -19.92 6.62 8.21
N ARG A 84 -19.71 5.52 7.49
CA ARG A 84 -19.39 4.22 8.10
C ARG A 84 -17.98 4.13 8.66
N ARG A 85 -17.03 4.90 8.11
CA ARG A 85 -15.61 4.82 8.50
C ARG A 85 -15.39 5.13 9.97
N ALA A 86 -16.12 6.09 10.53
CA ALA A 86 -15.98 6.51 11.93
C ALA A 86 -16.52 5.47 12.93
N SER A 87 -17.51 4.68 12.53
CA SER A 87 -18.15 3.66 13.37
C SER A 87 -17.60 2.24 13.16
N THR A 88 -16.74 2.04 12.16
CA THR A 88 -16.18 0.74 11.81
C THR A 88 -14.82 0.52 12.47
N GLU A 89 -14.63 -0.67 13.08
CA GLU A 89 -13.31 -1.09 13.53
C GLU A 89 -12.50 -1.75 12.40
N TRP A 90 -11.53 -1.01 11.85
CA TRP A 90 -10.65 -1.47 10.77
C TRP A 90 -9.54 -2.44 11.21
N ASN A 91 -9.90 -3.54 11.87
CA ASN A 91 -8.96 -4.46 12.52
C ASN A 91 -8.16 -5.33 11.54
N PHE A 92 -8.77 -5.84 10.48
CA PHE A 92 -8.06 -6.57 9.42
C PHE A 92 -7.12 -5.64 8.66
N THR A 93 -7.61 -4.46 8.29
CA THR A 93 -6.85 -3.44 7.55
C THR A 93 -5.62 -2.98 8.33
N ARG A 94 -5.77 -2.62 9.62
CA ARG A 94 -4.63 -2.24 10.49
C ARG A 94 -3.59 -3.35 10.61
N ARG A 95 -4.02 -4.61 10.74
CA ARG A 95 -3.10 -5.75 10.80
C ARG A 95 -2.33 -5.93 9.50
N TYR A 96 -3.00 -5.77 8.35
CA TYR A 96 -2.36 -5.88 7.05
C TYR A 96 -1.36 -4.73 6.79
N GLN A 97 -1.76 -3.49 7.06
CA GLN A 97 -0.86 -2.33 6.95
C GLN A 97 0.35 -2.45 7.87
N ARG A 98 0.17 -2.96 9.10
CA ARG A 98 1.29 -3.27 9.99
C ARG A 98 2.24 -4.31 9.38
N PHE A 99 1.71 -5.38 8.80
CA PHE A 99 2.53 -6.38 8.10
C PHE A 99 3.30 -5.76 6.92
N LEU A 100 2.65 -4.93 6.10
CA LEU A 100 3.32 -4.26 4.98
C LEU A 100 4.43 -3.31 5.46
N LYS A 101 4.18 -2.55 6.53
CA LYS A 101 5.18 -1.66 7.14
C LYS A 101 6.36 -2.41 7.74
N GLU A 102 6.07 -3.33 8.66
CA GLU A 102 7.10 -3.97 9.50
C GLU A 102 7.83 -5.09 8.77
N GLN A 103 7.11 -5.94 8.04
CA GLN A 103 7.70 -7.11 7.38
C GLN A 103 8.02 -6.89 5.90
N LYS A 104 7.25 -6.07 5.19
CA LYS A 104 7.54 -5.74 3.77
C LYS A 104 8.31 -4.44 3.59
N GLY A 105 8.53 -3.66 4.66
CA GLY A 105 9.30 -2.43 4.59
C GLY A 105 8.69 -1.36 3.70
N TRP A 106 7.36 -1.34 3.55
CA TRP A 106 6.70 -0.34 2.74
C TRP A 106 6.84 1.04 3.38
N ALA A 107 7.15 2.04 2.56
CA ALA A 107 7.16 3.44 2.97
C ALA A 107 5.75 3.85 3.41
N LEU A 108 5.67 4.76 4.39
CA LEU A 108 4.39 5.22 4.94
C LEU A 108 3.52 5.87 3.86
N ALA A 109 4.15 6.61 2.94
CA ALA A 109 3.42 7.27 1.87
C ALA A 109 2.78 6.26 0.88
N THR A 110 3.47 5.16 0.56
CA THR A 110 2.92 4.06 -0.26
C THR A 110 1.73 3.40 0.44
N LEU A 111 1.82 3.18 1.75
CA LEU A 111 0.70 2.64 2.55
C LEU A 111 -0.52 3.56 2.50
N ASN A 112 -0.32 4.86 2.72
CA ASN A 112 -1.41 5.84 2.70
C ASN A 112 -2.08 5.95 1.32
N GLN A 113 -1.29 5.82 0.24
CA GLN A 113 -1.83 5.84 -1.11
C GLN A 113 -2.63 4.57 -1.41
N SER A 114 -2.14 3.40 -0.98
CA SER A 114 -2.87 2.13 -1.07
C SER A 114 -4.17 2.18 -0.27
N ASP A 115 -4.14 2.77 0.93
CA ASP A 115 -5.31 2.99 1.78
C ASP A 115 -6.34 3.87 1.07
N ALA A 116 -5.92 5.04 0.57
CA ALA A 116 -6.81 5.96 -0.14
C ALA A 116 -7.44 5.33 -1.39
N LEU A 117 -6.64 4.62 -2.19
CA LEU A 117 -7.11 3.92 -3.39
C LEU A 117 -8.15 2.85 -3.05
N THR A 118 -7.86 2.02 -2.04
CA THR A 118 -8.79 0.96 -1.63
C THR A 118 -10.04 1.50 -0.94
N ASP A 119 -9.97 2.67 -0.28
CA ASP A 119 -11.15 3.38 0.21
C ASP A 119 -12.02 3.86 -0.95
N GLU A 120 -11.43 4.42 -2.00
CA GLU A 120 -12.17 4.83 -3.19
C GLU A 120 -12.88 3.63 -3.83
N ILE A 121 -12.17 2.51 -4.02
CA ILE A 121 -12.75 1.28 -4.59
C ILE A 121 -13.87 0.73 -3.70
N LEU A 122 -13.66 0.65 -2.37
CA LEU A 122 -14.68 0.17 -1.44
C LEU A 122 -15.90 1.10 -1.44
N GLY A 123 -15.68 2.41 -1.48
CA GLY A 123 -16.74 3.40 -1.51
C GLY A 123 -17.63 3.30 -2.74
N LEU A 124 -17.13 2.76 -3.85
CA LEU A 124 -17.90 2.52 -5.09
C LEU A 124 -18.71 1.22 -5.07
N LEU A 125 -18.44 0.32 -4.13
CA LEU A 125 -19.35 -0.77 -3.82
C LEU A 125 -20.52 -0.23 -2.98
N GLU A 126 -21.57 -1.02 -2.79
CA GLU A 126 -22.67 -0.61 -1.93
C GLU A 126 -22.39 -0.93 -0.46
N ASP A 127 -23.06 -0.22 0.45
CA ASP A 127 -23.02 -0.57 1.86
C ASP A 127 -23.56 -2.01 2.05
N PRO A 128 -22.82 -2.93 2.71
CA PRO A 128 -23.29 -4.31 2.95
C PRO A 128 -24.53 -4.42 3.86
N GLY A 129 -24.93 -3.32 4.51
CA GLY A 129 -26.16 -3.14 5.27
C GLY A 129 -27.27 -2.40 4.50
N ARG A 130 -27.02 -1.91 3.28
CA ARG A 130 -28.05 -1.30 2.42
C ARG A 130 -29.13 -2.34 2.11
N PRO A 131 -30.43 -2.03 2.33
CA PRO A 131 -31.51 -2.93 1.98
C PRO A 131 -31.65 -3.06 0.46
N GLY A 132 -32.25 -4.16 0.01
CA GLY A 132 -32.48 -4.40 -1.42
C GLY A 132 -31.36 -5.21 -2.07
N ARG A 133 -31.40 -5.27 -3.40
CA ARG A 133 -30.41 -5.99 -4.22
C ARG A 133 -29.59 -4.98 -4.99
N TRP A 134 -28.29 -5.20 -5.04
CA TRP A 134 -27.35 -4.42 -5.82
C TRP A 134 -26.36 -5.36 -6.52
N ASP A 135 -25.86 -4.95 -7.67
CA ASP A 135 -24.80 -5.62 -8.43
C ASP A 135 -23.84 -4.54 -8.91
N ARG A 136 -22.65 -4.50 -8.32
CA ARG A 136 -21.58 -3.57 -8.68
C ARG A 136 -20.40 -4.38 -9.17
N ARG A 137 -19.86 -4.00 -10.32
CA ARG A 137 -18.71 -4.65 -10.94
C ARG A 137 -17.66 -3.60 -11.25
N GLY A 138 -16.41 -3.94 -10.98
CA GLY A 138 -15.26 -3.10 -11.27
C GLY A 138 -14.16 -3.91 -11.96
N MET A 139 -13.29 -3.21 -12.67
CA MET A 139 -12.11 -3.79 -13.29
C MET A 139 -10.89 -3.00 -12.85
N VAL A 140 -9.89 -3.70 -12.29
CA VAL A 140 -8.60 -3.10 -11.92
C VAL A 140 -7.59 -3.45 -13.00
N VAL A 141 -6.99 -2.43 -13.60
CA VAL A 141 -5.94 -2.55 -14.62
C VAL A 141 -4.70 -1.82 -14.11
N GLY A 142 -3.53 -2.42 -14.31
CA GLY A 142 -2.26 -1.81 -13.90
C GLY A 142 -1.05 -2.61 -14.38
N GLU A 143 0.11 -1.95 -14.43
CA GLU A 143 1.36 -2.51 -14.95
C GLU A 143 1.88 -3.71 -14.15
N VAL A 144 2.78 -4.50 -14.74
CA VAL A 144 3.45 -5.61 -14.04
C VAL A 144 4.17 -5.06 -12.80
N GLN A 145 3.96 -5.68 -11.65
CA GLN A 145 4.50 -5.26 -10.33
C GLN A 145 3.93 -3.95 -9.74
N SER A 146 2.85 -3.39 -10.27
CA SER A 146 2.19 -2.18 -9.74
C SER A 146 1.45 -2.35 -8.40
N GLY A 147 1.84 -3.32 -7.56
CA GLY A 147 1.21 -3.54 -6.26
C GLY A 147 -0.20 -4.15 -6.29
N LYS A 148 -0.68 -4.65 -7.45
CA LYS A 148 -2.02 -5.25 -7.58
C LYS A 148 -2.34 -6.25 -6.47
N THR A 149 -1.38 -7.14 -6.13
CA THR A 149 -1.57 -8.12 -5.07
C THR A 149 -1.86 -7.53 -3.71
N SER A 150 -1.14 -6.49 -3.36
CA SER A 150 -1.43 -5.80 -2.11
C SER A 150 -2.78 -5.11 -2.15
N ASN A 151 -3.17 -4.53 -3.29
CA ASN A 151 -4.44 -3.84 -3.46
C ASN A 151 -5.65 -4.77 -3.26
N TYR A 152 -5.68 -5.98 -3.86
CA TYR A 152 -6.81 -6.90 -3.61
C TYR A 152 -6.82 -7.44 -2.18
N ILE A 153 -5.66 -7.69 -1.55
CA ILE A 153 -5.63 -8.13 -0.14
C ILE A 153 -6.15 -7.03 0.79
N GLU A 154 -5.71 -5.79 0.60
CA GLU A 154 -6.19 -4.66 1.40
C GLU A 154 -7.68 -4.40 1.20
N MET A 155 -8.17 -4.48 -0.04
CA MET A 155 -9.60 -4.38 -0.34
C MET A 155 -10.42 -5.50 0.33
N ILE A 156 -9.92 -6.74 0.36
CA ILE A 156 -10.57 -7.85 1.09
C ILE A 156 -10.59 -7.58 2.60
N CYS A 157 -9.49 -7.09 3.17
CA CYS A 157 -9.43 -6.71 4.59
C CYS A 157 -10.46 -5.63 4.92
N LYS A 158 -10.55 -4.58 4.09
CA LYS A 158 -11.52 -3.50 4.27
C LYS A 158 -12.96 -3.95 4.09
N ALA A 159 -13.24 -4.79 3.09
CA ALA A 159 -14.56 -5.37 2.90
C ALA A 159 -14.99 -6.21 4.11
N ALA A 160 -14.08 -7.03 4.65
CA ALA A 160 -14.34 -7.80 5.86
C ALA A 160 -14.62 -6.90 7.06
N ASP A 161 -13.79 -5.86 7.28
CA ASP A 161 -13.99 -4.86 8.35
C ASP A 161 -15.33 -4.12 8.20
N ALA A 162 -15.71 -3.75 6.97
CA ALA A 162 -16.96 -3.04 6.66
C ALA A 162 -18.22 -3.91 6.82
N GLY A 163 -18.09 -5.24 6.97
CA GLY A 163 -19.20 -6.16 7.25
C GLY A 163 -19.67 -7.00 6.05
N TYR A 164 -18.86 -7.10 4.99
CA TYR A 164 -19.11 -8.08 3.93
C TYR A 164 -18.94 -9.50 4.48
N LYS A 165 -20.00 -10.31 4.41
CA LYS A 165 -20.07 -11.61 5.10
C LYS A 165 -19.41 -12.76 4.34
N PHE A 166 -19.30 -12.63 3.02
CA PHE A 166 -18.78 -13.68 2.16
C PHE A 166 -17.96 -13.08 1.02
N ILE A 167 -16.72 -13.53 0.90
CA ILE A 167 -15.75 -13.05 -0.08
C ILE A 167 -15.19 -14.27 -0.78
N VAL A 168 -15.32 -14.32 -2.10
CA VAL A 168 -14.80 -15.41 -2.93
C VAL A 168 -13.62 -14.89 -3.74
N VAL A 169 -12.47 -15.53 -3.58
CA VAL A 169 -11.27 -15.22 -4.37
C VAL A 169 -11.09 -16.30 -5.42
N LEU A 170 -11.15 -15.89 -6.68
CA LEU A 170 -10.88 -16.78 -7.81
C LEU A 170 -9.47 -16.48 -8.34
N THR A 171 -8.63 -17.50 -8.41
CA THR A 171 -7.28 -17.40 -8.96
C THR A 171 -7.18 -18.19 -10.27
N GLY A 172 -6.42 -17.67 -11.24
CA GLY A 172 -6.12 -18.40 -12.48
C GLY A 172 -5.10 -19.52 -12.27
N MET A 173 -5.05 -20.49 -13.18
CA MET A 173 -4.19 -21.68 -13.07
C MET A 173 -2.68 -21.43 -13.29
N THR A 174 -2.23 -20.22 -13.66
CA THR A 174 -0.85 -20.00 -14.11
C THR A 174 -0.17 -18.79 -13.44
N ASN A 175 0.90 -19.08 -12.69
CA ASN A 175 1.93 -18.13 -12.27
C ASN A 175 2.81 -17.72 -13.48
N SER A 176 2.23 -17.20 -14.57
CA SER A 176 2.95 -16.93 -15.82
C SER A 176 3.71 -15.60 -15.86
N LEU A 177 3.67 -14.77 -14.81
CA LEU A 177 4.39 -13.49 -14.77
C LEU A 177 5.92 -13.64 -14.66
N ARG A 178 6.42 -14.83 -14.31
CA ARG A 178 7.86 -15.09 -14.25
C ARG A 178 8.47 -15.48 -15.61
N ALA A 179 7.67 -16.00 -16.54
CA ALA A 179 8.15 -16.46 -17.86
C ALA A 179 8.34 -15.32 -18.86
N GLN A 180 7.62 -14.20 -18.72
CA GLN A 180 7.69 -13.07 -19.66
C GLN A 180 8.81 -12.05 -19.36
N ALA A 181 9.35 -12.02 -18.13
CA ALA A 181 10.44 -11.11 -17.77
C ALA A 181 11.84 -11.63 -18.15
N GLN A 182 11.94 -12.86 -18.70
CA GLN A 182 13.21 -13.53 -19.00
C GLN A 182 13.49 -13.69 -20.50
N LEU A 183 12.60 -13.17 -21.35
CA LEU A 183 12.69 -13.24 -22.82
C LEU A 183 13.08 -11.90 -23.48
N ARG A 184 13.48 -10.89 -22.70
CA ARG A 184 14.06 -9.66 -23.24
C ARG A 184 15.35 -9.32 -22.51
#